data_AF-A0A8T7KND9-F1
#
_entry.id   AF-A0A8T7KND9-F1
#
_cell.length_a   1.000
_cell.length_b   1.000
_cell.length_c   1.000
_cell.angle_alpha   90.00
_cell.angle_beta   90.00
_cell.angle_gamma   90.00
#
_symmetry.space_group_name_H-M   'P 1'
#
loop_
_entity.id
_entity.type
_entity.pdbx_description
1 polymer ?
#
loop_
_entity_poly.entity_id
_entity_poly.type
_entity_poly.pdbx_seq_one_letter_code
_entity_poly.pdbx_strand_id
1 'polypeptide(L)'
;AALPAGDDGVNYRVLLGSLYHGQPMPAFMHPAHVPPAYRRFAQAAEGFPAPESQAALRSLGLRYLVLEQDRFDGVRAPAWPTVRAGLEAAGLVVVAELDGVTIVALP
;
A
#
# COMPACT_ATOMS: atom_id res chain seq x y z
N ALA A 1 2.19 -0.39 -11.17
CA ALA A 1 2.49 0.95 -10.61
C ALA A 1 3.18 0.77 -9.26
N ALA A 2 4.25 1.50 -8.97
CA ALA A 2 5.05 1.35 -7.75
C ALA A 2 4.63 2.41 -6.69
N LEU A 3 4.70 2.03 -5.41
CA LEU A 3 4.40 2.88 -4.26
C LEU A 3 5.41 4.03 -4.10
N PRO A 4 5.00 5.22 -3.61
CA PRO A 4 5.89 6.37 -3.53
C PRO A 4 6.97 6.16 -2.46
N ALA A 5 8.22 6.10 -2.90
CA ALA A 5 9.39 6.26 -2.03
C ALA A 5 9.74 7.75 -1.93
N GLY A 6 9.91 8.25 -0.69
CA GLY A 6 10.80 9.38 -0.41
C GLY A 6 10.14 10.68 0.04
N ASP A 7 9.79 10.79 1.32
CA ASP A 7 10.02 12.05 2.04
C ASP A 7 10.49 11.72 3.46
N ASP A 8 11.78 11.91 3.70
CA ASP A 8 12.43 11.66 4.98
C ASP A 8 11.82 12.49 6.11
N GLY A 9 11.29 13.69 5.80
CA GLY A 9 10.69 14.58 6.78
C GLY A 9 9.35 14.06 7.35
N VAL A 10 8.56 13.38 6.53
CA VAL A 10 7.32 12.71 6.96
C VAL A 10 7.64 11.52 7.86
N ASN A 11 8.68 10.75 7.51
CA ASN A 11 9.13 9.60 8.29
C ASN A 11 9.62 10.02 9.69
N TYR A 12 10.31 11.16 9.82
CA TYR A 12 10.76 11.67 11.13
C TYR A 12 9.61 12.06 12.06
N ARG A 13 8.53 12.65 11.53
CA ARG A 13 7.38 13.05 12.36
C ARG A 13 6.55 11.85 12.81
N VAL A 14 6.41 10.83 11.97
CA VAL A 14 5.79 9.54 12.33
C VAL A 14 6.61 8.82 13.41
N LEU A 15 7.94 8.94 13.37
CA LEU A 15 8.87 8.40 14.39
C LEU A 15 8.63 8.99 15.80
N LEU A 16 8.30 10.28 15.90
CA LEU A 16 8.02 10.90 17.20
C LEU A 16 6.68 10.44 17.78
N GLY A 17 5.66 10.22 16.93
CA GLY A 17 4.35 9.71 17.35
C GLY A 17 4.36 8.22 17.74
N SER A 18 5.25 7.44 17.15
CA SER A 18 5.35 5.98 17.35
C SER A 18 6.05 5.58 18.68
N LEU A 19 6.74 6.52 19.32
CA LEU A 19 7.44 6.29 20.60
C LEU A 19 6.50 6.01 21.78
N TYR A 20 5.18 6.20 21.64
CA TYR A 20 4.22 5.98 22.73
C TYR A 20 3.65 4.55 22.83
N HIS A 21 3.94 3.64 21.90
CA HIS A 21 3.55 2.23 22.02
C HIS A 21 4.68 1.24 21.67
N GLY A 22 5.75 1.28 22.47
CA GLY A 22 6.18 0.09 23.22
C GLY A 22 6.88 -1.08 22.52
N GLN A 23 7.35 -0.98 21.27
CA GLN A 23 8.29 -1.96 20.71
C GLN A 23 9.43 -1.25 19.96
N PRO A 24 10.70 -1.35 20.41
CA PRO A 24 11.84 -0.81 19.67
C PRO A 24 12.08 -1.68 18.43
N MET A 25 11.67 -1.18 17.27
CA MET A 25 12.04 -1.77 15.98
C MET A 25 13.33 -1.08 15.51
N PRO A 26 14.50 -1.73 15.58
CA PRO A 26 15.74 -1.13 15.14
C PRO A 26 15.71 -0.97 13.61
N ALA A 27 15.81 0.28 13.14
CA ALA A 27 16.21 0.66 11.78
C ALA A 27 15.50 -0.05 10.61
N PHE A 28 14.30 0.43 10.24
CA PHE A 28 13.49 -0.20 9.20
C PHE A 28 13.34 0.56 7.87
N MET A 29 14.30 1.42 7.50
CA MET A 29 14.19 2.21 6.25
C MET A 29 15.51 2.35 5.46
N HIS A 30 16.52 1.51 5.69
CA HIS A 30 17.58 1.36 4.68
C HIS A 30 17.10 0.35 3.63
N PRO A 31 17.28 0.58 2.31
CA PRO A 31 16.88 -0.37 1.26
C PRO A 31 17.39 -1.80 1.46
N ALA A 32 18.51 -1.97 2.18
CA ALA A 32 19.08 -3.28 2.52
C ALA A 32 18.33 -4.05 3.64
N HIS A 33 17.43 -3.41 4.40
CA HIS A 33 16.73 -4.02 5.54
C HIS A 33 15.25 -4.29 5.28
N VAL A 34 14.80 -4.20 4.01
CA VAL A 34 13.42 -4.51 3.65
C VAL A 34 13.12 -6.00 3.88
N PRO A 35 12.10 -6.34 4.68
CA PRO A 35 11.78 -7.74 4.98
C PRO A 35 11.48 -8.55 3.73
N PRO A 36 11.83 -9.85 3.72
CA PRO A 36 11.44 -10.76 2.64
C PRO A 36 9.93 -10.76 2.39
N ALA A 37 9.11 -10.65 3.45
CA ALA A 37 7.65 -10.59 3.33
C ALA A 37 7.18 -9.35 2.54
N TYR A 38 7.74 -8.18 2.84
CA TYR A 38 7.43 -6.96 2.09
C TYR A 38 7.86 -7.06 0.63
N ARG A 39 9.04 -7.64 0.35
CA ARG A 39 9.50 -7.85 -1.03
C ARG A 39 8.56 -8.74 -1.83
N ARG A 40 8.09 -9.84 -1.24
CA ARG A 40 7.10 -10.74 -1.87
C ARG A 40 5.77 -10.04 -2.12
N PHE A 41 5.30 -9.26 -1.15
CA PHE A 41 4.10 -8.44 -1.33
C PHE A 41 4.27 -7.43 -2.47
N ALA A 42 5.37 -6.66 -2.48
CA ALA A 42 5.62 -5.65 -3.50
C ALA A 42 5.69 -6.26 -4.92
N GLN A 43 6.31 -7.44 -5.06
CA GLN A 43 6.32 -8.19 -6.31
C GLN A 43 4.91 -8.66 -6.71
N ALA A 44 4.12 -9.19 -5.77
CA ALA A 44 2.75 -9.62 -6.05
C ALA A 44 1.81 -8.44 -6.38
N ALA A 45 2.05 -7.26 -5.79
CA ALA A 45 1.30 -6.04 -6.04
C ALA A 45 1.74 -5.30 -7.32
N GLU A 46 2.80 -5.77 -7.99
CA GLU A 46 3.27 -5.18 -9.22
C GLU A 46 2.21 -5.30 -10.31
N GLY A 47 1.82 -4.17 -10.91
CA GLY A 47 0.80 -4.15 -11.95
C GLY A 47 -0.65 -4.25 -11.45
N PHE A 48 -0.88 -4.26 -10.13
CA PHE A 48 -2.23 -4.11 -9.57
C PHE A 48 -2.96 -2.89 -10.18
N PRO A 49 -4.25 -2.99 -10.56
CA PRO A 49 -5.22 -4.05 -10.25
C PRO A 49 -5.39 -5.17 -11.31
N ALA A 50 -4.37 -5.47 -12.13
CA ALA A 50 -4.47 -6.55 -13.12
C ALA A 50 -4.80 -7.93 -12.50
N PRO A 51 -5.55 -8.82 -13.20
CA PRO A 51 -5.97 -10.12 -12.67
C PRO A 51 -4.81 -10.99 -12.15
N GLU A 52 -3.64 -10.91 -12.80
CA GLU A 52 -2.44 -11.65 -12.42
C GLU A 52 -1.92 -11.21 -11.05
N SER A 53 -1.91 -9.89 -10.80
CA SER A 53 -1.54 -9.33 -9.51
C SER A 53 -2.55 -9.70 -8.42
N GLN A 54 -3.84 -9.66 -8.72
CA GLN A 54 -4.88 -10.11 -7.78
C GLN A 54 -4.70 -11.58 -7.38
N ALA A 55 -4.43 -12.47 -8.35
CA ALA A 55 -4.16 -13.87 -8.09
C ALA A 55 -2.88 -14.08 -7.26
N ALA A 56 -1.81 -13.35 -7.57
CA ALA A 56 -0.57 -13.38 -6.81
C ALA A 56 -0.78 -12.95 -5.35
N LEU A 57 -1.51 -11.86 -5.11
CA LEU A 57 -1.83 -11.38 -3.76
C LEU A 57 -2.66 -12.39 -2.97
N ARG A 58 -3.63 -13.06 -3.61
CA ARG A 58 -4.39 -14.14 -2.97
C ARG A 58 -3.53 -15.35 -2.62
N SER A 59 -2.55 -15.68 -3.44
CA SER A 59 -1.60 -16.77 -3.15
C SER A 59 -0.77 -16.51 -1.88
N LEU A 60 -0.60 -15.23 -1.50
CA LEU A 60 0.02 -14.83 -0.24
C LEU A 60 -0.95 -14.88 0.96
N GLY A 61 -2.19 -15.31 0.75
CA GLY A 61 -3.23 -15.38 1.77
C GLY A 61 -3.95 -14.04 2.02
N LEU A 62 -3.72 -13.03 1.19
CA LEU A 62 -4.36 -11.72 1.34
C LEU A 62 -5.80 -11.77 0.84
N ARG A 63 -6.69 -11.11 1.58
CA ARG A 63 -8.12 -10.98 1.27
C ARG A 63 -8.58 -9.55 1.06
N TYR A 64 -7.90 -8.62 1.72
CA TYR A 64 -8.19 -7.20 1.65
C TYR A 64 -6.92 -6.43 1.40
N LEU A 65 -7.04 -5.34 0.67
CA LEU A 65 -6.01 -4.32 0.50
C LEU A 65 -6.49 -3.03 1.14
N VAL A 66 -5.55 -2.30 1.72
CA VAL A 66 -5.78 -1.01 2.35
C VAL A 66 -5.02 0.03 1.53
N LEU A 67 -5.73 1.03 1.03
CA LEU A 67 -5.20 2.07 0.16
C LEU A 67 -5.34 3.43 0.85
N GLU A 68 -4.22 4.05 1.21
CA GLU A 68 -4.19 5.44 1.68
C GLU A 68 -4.35 6.38 0.48
N GLN A 69 -5.46 7.12 0.42
CA GLN A 69 -5.85 7.93 -0.75
C GLN A 69 -4.85 9.08 -1.01
N ASP A 70 -4.28 9.65 0.04
CA ASP A 70 -3.31 10.76 -0.03
C ASP A 70 -1.98 10.36 -0.67
N ARG A 71 -1.66 9.05 -0.71
CA ARG A 71 -0.51 8.51 -1.44
C ARG A 71 -0.70 8.53 -2.96
N PHE A 72 -1.92 8.77 -3.43
CA PHE A 72 -2.30 8.84 -4.84
C PHE A 72 -2.57 10.29 -5.26
N ASP A 73 -1.51 11.09 -5.24
CA ASP A 73 -1.53 12.55 -5.40
C ASP A 73 -1.43 13.03 -6.87
N GLY A 74 -1.18 12.12 -7.82
CA GLY A 74 -0.95 12.46 -9.22
C GLY A 74 0.48 12.94 -9.55
N VAL A 75 1.35 13.07 -8.54
CA VAL A 75 2.74 13.52 -8.69
C VAL A 75 3.68 12.31 -8.67
N ARG A 76 3.58 11.48 -7.63
CA ARG A 76 4.47 10.31 -7.43
C ARG A 76 3.77 8.99 -7.73
N ALA A 77 2.45 9.00 -7.72
CA ALA A 77 1.59 7.90 -8.11
C ALA A 77 0.39 8.47 -8.90
N PRO A 78 -0.37 7.65 -9.65
CA PRO A 78 -1.60 8.10 -10.29
C PRO A 78 -2.54 8.76 -9.28
N ALA A 79 -3.28 9.78 -9.71
CA ALA A 79 -4.24 10.46 -8.85
C ALA A 79 -5.32 9.48 -8.37
N TRP A 80 -5.80 9.65 -7.13
CA TRP A 80 -6.81 8.76 -6.54
C TRP A 80 -8.03 8.50 -7.43
N PRO A 81 -8.63 9.49 -8.12
CA PRO A 81 -9.76 9.22 -9.03
C PRO A 81 -9.43 8.23 -10.14
N THR A 82 -8.20 8.26 -10.67
CA THR A 82 -7.72 7.31 -11.67
C THR A 82 -7.56 5.92 -11.09
N VAL A 83 -7.02 5.81 -9.87
CA VAL A 83 -6.89 4.53 -9.17
C VAL A 83 -8.26 3.93 -8.91
N ARG A 84 -9.21 4.72 -8.37
CA ARG A 84 -10.58 4.29 -8.10
C ARG A 84 -11.27 3.75 -9.35
N ALA A 85 -11.20 4.47 -10.47
CA ALA A 85 -11.75 4.02 -11.74
C ALA A 85 -11.11 2.69 -12.21
N GLY A 86 -9.80 2.52 -11.99
CA GLY A 86 -9.09 1.27 -12.28
C GLY A 86 -9.56 0.09 -11.41
N LEU A 87 -9.85 0.31 -10.13
CA LEU A 87 -10.40 -0.72 -9.24
C LEU A 87 -11.78 -1.17 -9.71
N GLU A 88 -12.66 -0.21 -10.02
CA GLU A 88 -14.02 -0.46 -10.49
C GLU A 88 -14.01 -1.22 -11.83
N ALA A 89 -13.16 -0.80 -12.78
CA ALA A 89 -12.99 -1.49 -14.06
C ALA A 89 -12.44 -2.92 -13.91
N ALA A 90 -11.63 -3.17 -12.87
CA ALA A 90 -11.12 -4.49 -12.54
C ALA A 90 -12.13 -5.36 -11.75
N GLY A 91 -13.33 -4.86 -11.48
CA GLY A 91 -14.38 -5.58 -10.74
C GLY A 91 -14.08 -5.73 -9.25
N LEU A 92 -13.17 -4.92 -8.70
CA LEU A 92 -12.82 -4.96 -7.28
C LEU A 92 -13.88 -4.27 -6.43
N VAL A 93 -14.18 -4.86 -5.28
CA VAL A 93 -15.23 -4.36 -4.37
C VAL A 93 -14.59 -3.52 -3.27
N VAL A 94 -14.95 -2.24 -3.20
CA VAL A 94 -14.67 -1.40 -2.03
C VAL A 94 -15.59 -1.82 -0.90
N VAL A 95 -15.04 -2.31 0.20
CA VAL A 95 -15.81 -2.81 1.36
C VAL A 95 -15.94 -1.79 2.48
N ALA A 96 -15.05 -0.80 2.54
CA ALA A 96 -15.12 0.30 3.48
C ALA A 96 -14.28 1.50 3.01
N GLU A 97 -14.68 2.69 3.44
CA GLU A 97 -13.87 3.92 3.37
C GLU A 97 -13.85 4.55 4.76
N LEU A 98 -12.66 4.90 5.25
CA LEU A 98 -12.42 5.40 6.61
C LEU A 98 -11.33 6.47 6.55
N ASP A 99 -11.67 7.72 6.86
CA ASP A 99 -10.70 8.81 7.06
C ASP A 99 -9.55 8.88 6.01
N GLY A 100 -9.91 8.85 4.72
CA GLY A 100 -8.92 8.91 3.64
C GLY A 100 -8.24 7.57 3.32
N VAL A 101 -8.76 6.46 3.85
CA VAL A 101 -8.33 5.09 3.55
C VAL A 101 -9.48 4.34 2.86
N THR A 102 -9.17 3.61 1.81
CA THR A 102 -10.11 2.74 1.10
C THR A 102 -9.70 1.28 1.24
N ILE A 103 -10.62 0.44 1.72
CA ILE A 103 -10.42 -1.01 1.88
C ILE A 103 -11.09 -1.73 0.71
N VAL A 104 -10.32 -2.55 0.01
CA VAL A 104 -10.73 -3.26 -1.20
C VAL A 104 -10.65 -4.77 -0.97
N ALA A 105 -11.71 -5.51 -1.29
CA ALA A 105 -11.70 -6.96 -1.27
C ALA A 105 -11.07 -7.52 -2.56
N LEU A 106 -10.23 -8.54 -2.39
CA LEU A 106 -9.67 -9.34 -3.48
C LEU A 106 -10.63 -10.51 -3.79
N PRO A 107 -11.23 -10.58 -4.98
CA PRO A 107 -12.21 -11.61 -5.37
C PRO A 107 -11.58 -13.00 -5.56
#